data_AF-A0A8K0DE99-F1
#
_entry.id   AF-A0A8K0DE99-F1
#
_cell.length_a   1.000
_cell.length_b   1.000
_cell.length_c   1.000
_cell.angle_alpha   90.00
_cell.angle_beta   90.00
_cell.angle_gamma   90.00
#
_symmetry.space_group_name_H-M   'P 1'
#
loop_
_entity.id
_entity.type
_entity.pdbx_description
1 polymer ?
#
loop_
_entity_poly.entity_id
_entity_poly.type
_entity_poly.pdbx_seq_one_letter_code
_entity_poly.pdbx_strand_id
1 'polypeptide(L)'
;MKMLNKTAAILAVNEEVCNVCDPIIKYVMEQLDALNYNIQKVSIIADNDTIIASEIEACIKQTDIVMVLGGIGGPYSDIICQVASKVFHQKLVYNEKLTQLLATVNQRSVNIPIHSKVLECSTDINSSVTVYPAVYIQGLFLMVDDLDLLKLCFVNIMIPFLSSLNKKPKLKRILTLNCEQDIMQRIPRKENVNVSYNVIDNDVNVTLISSNISTLRSYEEELEKTLGNDILKHKKDGDDLGDLVYKQINYSHIRSSIEVSSSVLKNVFQNMDQKMSSLVLMVVKIVQSYFT
;
A
#
# COMPACT_ATOMS: atom_id res chain seq x y z
N MET A 1 3.42 -24.39 -2.04
CA MET A 1 3.29 -23.93 -0.64
C MET A 1 2.28 -22.78 -0.62
N LYS A 2 1.13 -22.92 0.05
CA LYS A 2 0.08 -21.88 0.08
C LYS A 2 0.64 -20.66 0.83
N MET A 3 0.88 -19.55 0.13
CA MET A 3 1.41 -18.34 0.75
C MET A 3 0.31 -17.75 1.66
N LEU A 4 0.54 -17.73 2.99
CA LEU A 4 -0.36 -17.06 3.91
C LEU A 4 -0.11 -15.55 3.85
N ASN A 5 -1.09 -14.81 3.34
CA ASN A 5 -1.12 -13.35 3.46
C ASN A 5 -1.28 -12.97 4.93
N LYS A 6 -0.61 -11.89 5.36
CA LYS A 6 -0.88 -11.32 6.69
C LYS A 6 -2.34 -10.92 6.79
N THR A 7 -2.90 -11.04 7.97
CA THR A 7 -4.31 -10.86 8.27
C THR A 7 -4.55 -9.53 8.96
N ALA A 8 -5.68 -8.90 8.66
CA ALA A 8 -6.05 -7.61 9.24
C ALA A 8 -7.49 -7.62 9.73
N ALA A 9 -7.74 -6.87 10.81
CA ALA A 9 -9.08 -6.49 11.25
C ALA A 9 -9.23 -4.97 11.24
N ILE A 10 -10.44 -4.48 10.97
CA ILE A 10 -10.80 -3.07 11.05
C ILE A 10 -11.91 -2.94 12.09
N LEU A 11 -11.73 -2.01 13.01
CA LEU A 11 -12.67 -1.69 14.08
C LEU A 11 -13.03 -0.21 14.02
N ALA A 12 -14.31 0.09 13.92
CA ALA A 12 -14.84 1.44 14.08
C ALA A 12 -15.68 1.50 15.37
N VAL A 13 -15.45 2.50 16.21
CA VAL A 13 -16.27 2.77 17.40
C VAL A 13 -17.12 3.98 17.11
N ASN A 14 -18.40 3.77 16.82
CA ASN A 14 -19.32 4.88 16.58
C ASN A 14 -20.79 4.42 16.71
N GLU A 15 -21.63 5.24 17.35
CA GLU A 15 -23.08 5.06 17.35
C GLU A 15 -23.73 5.52 16.02
N GLU A 16 -23.07 6.40 15.25
CA GLU A 16 -23.61 6.97 14.01
C GLU A 16 -23.16 6.24 12.74
N VAL A 17 -22.09 5.44 12.79
CA VAL A 17 -21.60 4.66 11.64
C VAL A 17 -22.41 3.38 11.55
N CYS A 18 -23.58 3.45 10.92
CA CYS A 18 -24.48 2.31 10.78
C CYS A 18 -24.19 1.39 9.58
N ASN A 19 -23.18 1.67 8.74
CA ASN A 19 -23.00 0.93 7.49
C ASN A 19 -21.55 0.68 7.09
N VAL A 20 -21.28 -0.53 6.58
CA VAL A 20 -20.03 -0.95 5.92
C VAL A 20 -19.69 -0.10 4.67
N CYS A 21 -20.66 0.69 4.18
CA CYS A 21 -20.47 1.67 3.12
C CYS A 21 -19.82 2.99 3.60
N ASP A 22 -19.40 3.09 4.85
CA ASP A 22 -18.67 4.25 5.35
C ASP A 22 -17.41 4.53 4.48
N PRO A 23 -17.24 5.76 3.97
CA PRO A 23 -16.10 6.11 3.13
C PRO A 23 -14.74 5.84 3.78
N ILE A 24 -14.63 5.95 5.11
CA ILE A 24 -13.42 5.72 5.89
C ILE A 24 -13.09 4.23 5.91
N ILE A 25 -14.07 3.39 6.27
CA ILE A 25 -13.90 1.93 6.27
C ILE A 25 -13.54 1.44 4.87
N LYS A 26 -14.29 1.88 3.84
CA LYS A 26 -14.02 1.53 2.45
C LYS A 26 -12.60 1.90 2.04
N TYR A 27 -12.16 3.13 2.35
CA TYR A 27 -10.81 3.57 2.06
C TYR A 27 -9.76 2.66 2.71
N VAL A 28 -9.90 2.37 4.00
CA VAL A 28 -8.95 1.50 4.72
C VAL A 28 -8.92 0.09 4.14
N MET A 29 -10.07 -0.47 3.78
CA MET A 29 -10.15 -1.78 3.13
C MET A 29 -9.38 -1.80 1.81
N GLU A 30 -9.59 -0.78 0.96
CA GLU A 30 -8.88 -0.67 -0.32
C GLU A 30 -7.36 -0.54 -0.13
N GLN A 31 -6.91 0.23 0.87
CA GLN A 31 -5.48 0.35 1.17
C GLN A 31 -4.88 -0.97 1.68
N LEU A 32 -5.57 -1.67 2.58
CA LEU A 32 -5.08 -2.95 3.11
C LEU A 32 -5.04 -4.06 2.05
N ASP A 33 -6.05 -4.13 1.17
CA ASP A 33 -6.05 -5.09 0.05
C ASP A 33 -4.92 -4.79 -0.95
N ALA A 34 -4.69 -3.52 -1.28
CA ALA A 34 -3.55 -3.09 -2.11
C ALA A 34 -2.20 -3.50 -1.49
N LEU A 35 -2.11 -3.46 -0.15
CA LEU A 35 -0.94 -3.90 0.61
C LEU A 35 -0.88 -5.42 0.84
N ASN A 36 -1.78 -6.20 0.24
CA ASN A 36 -1.87 -7.65 0.37
C ASN A 36 -2.11 -8.16 1.79
N TYR A 37 -2.91 -7.43 2.57
CA TYR A 37 -3.48 -7.94 3.82
C TYR A 37 -4.82 -8.62 3.55
N ASN A 38 -5.02 -9.80 4.13
CA ASN A 38 -6.29 -10.50 4.12
C ASN A 38 -7.18 -9.94 5.24
N ILE A 39 -8.18 -9.15 4.88
CA ILE A 39 -9.11 -8.56 5.83
C ILE A 39 -10.06 -9.66 6.32
N GLN A 40 -9.90 -10.08 7.57
CA GLN A 40 -10.71 -11.17 8.15
C GLN A 40 -11.97 -10.65 8.84
N LYS A 41 -11.93 -9.42 9.35
CA LYS A 41 -13.04 -8.84 10.11
C LYS A 41 -13.12 -7.34 9.90
N VAL A 42 -14.35 -6.85 9.72
CA VAL A 42 -14.70 -5.44 9.83
C VAL A 42 -15.82 -5.37 10.85
N SER A 43 -15.59 -4.64 11.92
CA SER A 43 -16.52 -4.52 13.04
C SER A 43 -16.83 -3.06 13.28
N ILE A 44 -18.13 -2.77 13.42
CA ILE A 44 -18.60 -1.48 13.90
C ILE A 44 -19.30 -1.76 15.23
N ILE A 45 -18.83 -1.12 16.29
CA ILE A 45 -19.29 -1.38 17.64
C ILE A 45 -19.79 -0.11 18.31
N ALA A 46 -20.80 -0.28 19.16
CA ALA A 46 -21.34 0.78 20.00
C ALA A 46 -20.30 1.21 21.06
N ASP A 47 -20.49 2.42 21.59
CA ASP A 47 -19.65 2.97 22.65
C ASP A 47 -19.91 2.26 23.99
N ASN A 48 -19.25 1.11 24.16
CA ASN A 48 -19.33 0.33 25.39
C ASN A 48 -17.97 -0.32 25.68
N ASP A 49 -17.35 0.06 26.80
CA ASP A 49 -16.04 -0.43 27.24
C ASP A 49 -15.89 -1.95 27.15
N THR A 50 -16.91 -2.70 27.54
CA THR A 50 -16.84 -4.18 27.58
C THR A 50 -16.86 -4.76 26.17
N ILE A 51 -17.70 -4.19 25.29
CA ILE A 51 -17.76 -4.59 23.88
C ILE A 51 -16.45 -4.22 23.20
N ILE A 52 -15.97 -2.98 23.36
CA ILE A 52 -14.69 -2.51 22.79
C ILE A 52 -13.53 -3.40 23.24
N ALA A 53 -13.44 -3.71 24.53
CA ALA A 53 -12.40 -4.60 25.06
C ALA A 53 -12.47 -6.01 24.47
N SER A 54 -13.64 -6.64 24.49
CA SER A 54 -13.81 -7.98 23.95
C SER A 54 -13.47 -8.07 22.46
N GLU A 55 -13.82 -7.02 21.70
CA GLU A 55 -13.63 -6.96 20.26
C GLU A 55 -12.16 -6.71 19.90
N ILE A 56 -11.49 -5.78 20.59
CA ILE A 56 -10.04 -5.54 20.43
C ILE A 56 -9.25 -6.80 20.78
N GLU A 57 -9.57 -7.45 21.92
CA GLU A 57 -8.91 -8.71 22.30
C GLU A 57 -9.11 -9.82 21.27
N ALA A 58 -10.34 -9.98 20.78
CA ALA A 58 -10.65 -11.00 19.80
C ALA A 58 -9.87 -10.76 18.50
N CYS A 59 -9.84 -9.51 18.02
CA CYS A 59 -9.13 -9.15 16.80
C CYS A 59 -7.61 -9.37 16.94
N ILE A 60 -6.99 -8.90 18.03
CA ILE A 60 -5.54 -9.07 18.26
C ILE A 60 -5.16 -10.55 18.32
N LYS A 61 -6.02 -11.42 18.87
CA LYS A 61 -5.78 -12.88 18.93
C LYS A 61 -5.93 -13.57 17.57
N GLN A 62 -6.71 -13.00 16.66
CA GLN A 62 -7.11 -13.65 15.40
C GLN A 62 -6.36 -13.09 14.17
N THR A 63 -5.87 -11.86 14.23
CA THR A 63 -5.23 -11.18 13.10
C THR A 63 -3.84 -10.66 13.43
N ASP A 64 -3.01 -10.51 12.39
CA ASP A 64 -1.65 -9.97 12.54
C ASP A 64 -1.65 -8.47 12.88
N ILE A 65 -2.64 -7.74 12.36
CA ILE A 65 -2.84 -6.32 12.65
C ILE A 65 -4.32 -5.99 12.89
N VAL A 66 -4.56 -4.93 13.66
CA VAL A 66 -5.89 -4.39 13.94
C VAL A 66 -5.84 -2.87 13.74
N MET A 67 -6.75 -2.33 12.94
CA MET A 67 -6.92 -0.90 12.70
C MET A 67 -8.13 -0.40 13.47
N VAL A 68 -7.93 0.51 14.44
CA VAL A 68 -9.03 1.16 15.16
C VAL A 68 -9.20 2.59 14.66
N LEU A 69 -10.34 2.86 14.04
CA LEU A 69 -10.77 4.17 13.58
C LEU A 69 -11.33 4.96 14.78
N GLY A 70 -10.87 6.19 14.97
CA GLY A 70 -11.23 7.02 16.13
C GLY A 70 -10.50 6.69 17.43
N GLY A 71 -9.45 5.86 17.36
CA GLY A 71 -8.65 5.48 18.52
C GLY A 71 -7.81 6.63 19.11
N ILE A 72 -7.62 7.73 18.39
CA ILE A 72 -6.96 8.95 18.88
C ILE A 72 -7.70 10.20 18.40
N GLY A 73 -7.67 11.27 19.22
CA GLY A 73 -8.23 12.58 18.88
C GLY A 73 -9.75 12.68 18.93
N GLY A 74 -10.45 11.59 18.60
CA GLY A 74 -11.91 11.49 18.59
C GLY A 74 -12.55 11.37 19.97
N PRO A 75 -13.89 11.40 20.03
CA PRO A 75 -14.65 11.40 21.29
C PRO A 75 -14.45 10.14 22.14
N TYR A 76 -14.20 8.99 21.51
CA TYR A 76 -14.03 7.69 22.18
C TYR A 76 -12.56 7.34 22.46
N SER A 77 -11.62 8.23 22.14
CA SER A 77 -10.18 7.93 22.18
C SER A 77 -9.68 7.59 23.60
N ASP A 78 -10.21 8.22 24.64
CA ASP A 78 -9.87 7.91 26.04
C ASP A 78 -10.26 6.48 26.42
N ILE A 79 -11.48 6.06 26.09
CA ILE A 79 -11.98 4.70 26.36
C ILE A 79 -11.16 3.67 25.57
N ILE A 80 -10.93 3.92 24.27
CA ILE A 80 -10.14 3.01 23.42
C ILE A 80 -8.72 2.85 23.95
N CYS A 81 -8.06 3.93 24.35
CA CYS A 81 -6.72 3.86 24.92
C CYS A 81 -6.69 3.16 26.27
N GLN A 82 -7.71 3.38 27.12
CA GLN A 82 -7.85 2.70 28.40
C GLN A 82 -8.08 1.20 28.24
N VAL A 83 -8.90 0.80 27.26
CA VAL A 83 -9.06 -0.59 26.87
C VAL A 83 -7.75 -1.18 26.36
N ALA A 84 -7.06 -0.50 25.43
CA ALA A 84 -5.77 -0.96 24.92
C ALA A 84 -4.74 -1.15 26.04
N SER A 85 -4.71 -0.23 27.02
CA SER A 85 -3.87 -0.33 28.22
C SER A 85 -4.17 -1.58 29.04
N LYS A 86 -5.45 -1.94 29.22
CA LYS A 86 -5.87 -3.17 29.92
C LYS A 86 -5.46 -4.42 29.14
N VAL A 87 -5.75 -4.45 27.83
CA VAL A 87 -5.46 -5.60 26.94
C VAL A 87 -3.96 -5.92 26.89
N PHE A 88 -3.11 -4.90 26.82
CA PHE A 88 -1.66 -5.09 26.77
C PHE A 88 -0.98 -5.05 28.14
N HIS A 89 -1.74 -4.97 29.24
CA HIS A 89 -1.23 -4.86 30.61
C HIS A 89 -0.20 -3.72 30.82
N GLN A 90 -0.51 -2.56 30.23
CA GLN A 90 0.36 -1.37 30.27
C GLN A 90 -0.28 -0.26 31.09
N LYS A 91 0.54 0.62 31.65
CA LYS A 91 0.04 1.87 32.25
C LYS A 91 -0.31 2.87 31.15
N LEU A 92 -1.40 3.62 31.34
CA LEU A 92 -1.65 4.83 30.56
C LEU A 92 -0.69 5.94 30.99
N VAL A 93 -0.12 6.64 30.03
CA VAL A 93 0.77 7.77 30.25
C VAL A 93 0.40 8.94 29.37
N TYR A 94 0.62 10.14 29.89
CA TYR A 94 0.57 11.35 29.09
C TYR A 94 1.75 11.38 28.12
N ASN A 95 1.49 11.62 26.84
CA ASN A 95 2.52 11.74 25.82
C ASN A 95 2.51 13.17 25.27
N GLU A 96 3.46 13.99 25.72
CA GLU A 96 3.55 15.40 25.36
C GLU A 96 3.64 15.61 23.84
N LYS A 97 4.43 14.76 23.16
CA LYS A 97 4.61 14.81 21.72
C LYS A 97 3.28 14.57 21.00
N LEU A 98 2.58 13.47 21.31
CA LEU A 98 1.28 13.18 20.70
C LEU A 98 0.28 14.31 20.95
N THR A 99 0.25 14.87 22.16
CA THR A 99 -0.61 16.01 22.50
C THR A 99 -0.33 17.23 21.62
N GLN A 100 0.95 17.56 21.41
CA GLN A 100 1.34 18.66 20.52
C GLN A 100 0.89 18.38 19.08
N LEU A 101 1.05 17.16 18.58
CA LEU A 101 0.61 16.79 17.23
C LEU A 101 -0.89 16.91 17.06
N LEU A 102 -1.68 16.35 18.00
CA LEU A 102 -3.14 16.40 17.95
C LEU A 102 -3.65 17.84 18.03
N ALA A 103 -2.98 18.71 18.79
CA ALA A 103 -3.32 20.14 18.82
C ALA A 103 -3.16 20.82 17.46
N THR A 104 -2.18 20.43 16.63
CA THR A 104 -1.99 21.02 15.28
C THR A 104 -3.15 20.72 14.32
N VAL A 105 -3.90 19.65 14.58
CA VAL A 105 -5.07 19.22 13.78
C VAL A 105 -6.39 19.40 14.54
N ASN A 106 -6.41 20.24 15.59
CA ASN A 106 -7.58 20.52 16.43
C ASN A 106 -8.24 19.28 17.06
N GLN A 107 -7.45 18.26 17.35
CA GLN A 107 -7.88 17.01 17.98
C GLN A 107 -7.60 17.03 19.48
N ARG A 108 -8.37 16.25 20.26
CA ARG A 108 -8.22 16.17 21.72
C ARG A 108 -6.94 15.41 22.08
N SER A 109 -6.24 15.88 23.10
CA SER A 109 -5.16 15.12 23.73
C SER A 109 -5.67 13.83 24.35
N VAL A 110 -4.87 12.78 24.35
CA VAL A 110 -5.25 11.47 24.88
C VAL A 110 -4.05 10.80 25.55
N ASN A 111 -4.29 10.11 26.66
CA ASN A 111 -3.27 9.27 27.30
C ASN A 111 -3.17 7.94 26.55
N ILE A 112 -1.95 7.47 26.32
CA ILE A 112 -1.72 6.22 25.56
C ILE A 112 -0.98 5.19 26.42
N PRO A 113 -1.06 3.88 26.09
CA PRO A 113 -0.25 2.86 26.75
C PRO A 113 1.25 3.15 26.68
N ILE A 114 2.01 2.92 27.75
CA ILE A 114 3.41 3.36 27.88
C ILE A 114 4.38 2.83 26.79
N HIS A 115 4.11 1.68 26.18
CA HIS A 115 4.96 1.12 25.12
C HIS A 115 4.43 1.41 23.71
N SER A 116 3.49 2.34 23.60
CA SER A 116 3.01 2.84 22.32
C SER A 116 4.11 3.53 21.53
N LYS A 117 4.13 3.30 20.22
CA LYS A 117 4.91 4.10 19.27
C LYS A 117 4.01 5.15 18.64
N VAL A 118 4.40 6.41 18.76
CA VAL A 118 3.76 7.50 18.00
C VAL A 118 4.44 7.56 16.64
N LEU A 119 3.69 7.24 15.60
CA LEU A 119 4.10 7.38 14.20
C LEU A 119 3.62 8.73 13.70
N GLU A 120 4.49 9.49 13.06
CA GLU A 120 4.18 10.83 12.59
C GLU A 120 4.83 11.09 11.23
N CYS A 121 4.22 11.99 10.47
CA CYS A 121 4.81 12.59 9.30
C CYS A 121 4.29 14.04 9.20
N SER A 122 5.20 14.97 8.93
CA SER A 122 4.90 16.37 8.70
C SER A 122 5.02 16.66 7.21
N THR A 123 3.98 17.25 6.61
CA THR A 123 4.03 17.74 5.24
C THR A 123 3.79 19.24 5.19
N ASP A 124 4.61 19.95 4.41
CA ASP A 124 4.43 21.36 4.11
C ASP A 124 3.36 21.50 3.03
N ILE A 125 2.14 21.87 3.41
CA ILE A 125 1.07 22.21 2.48
C ILE A 125 0.81 23.71 2.62
N ASN A 126 1.08 24.49 1.57
CA ASN A 126 0.83 25.93 1.54
C ASN A 126 1.42 26.69 2.74
N SER A 127 2.68 26.40 3.09
CA SER A 127 3.41 27.02 4.23
C SER A 127 2.85 26.69 5.62
N SER A 128 1.93 25.74 5.73
CA SER A 128 1.43 25.20 7.01
C SER A 128 1.88 23.75 7.16
N VAL A 129 2.69 23.48 8.19
CA VAL A 129 3.08 22.12 8.55
C VAL A 129 1.86 21.41 9.09
N THR A 130 1.38 20.39 8.38
CA THR A 130 0.30 19.55 8.91
C THR A 130 0.87 18.20 9.32
N VAL A 131 0.59 17.78 10.56
CA VAL A 131 1.10 16.53 11.14
C VAL A 131 -0.05 15.59 11.45
N TYR A 132 0.08 14.35 11.02
CA TYR A 132 -0.98 13.34 11.14
C TYR A 132 -0.46 12.15 11.94
N PRO A 133 -0.78 12.02 13.24
CA PRO A 133 -0.26 10.93 14.04
C PRO A 133 -1.04 9.63 13.81
N ALA A 134 -0.37 8.50 14.00
CA ALA A 134 -0.97 7.22 14.31
C ALA A 134 -0.26 6.62 15.53
N VAL A 135 -0.98 5.87 16.36
CA VAL A 135 -0.39 5.21 17.53
C VAL A 135 -0.35 3.72 17.28
N TYR A 136 0.81 3.09 17.45
CA TYR A 136 1.02 1.66 17.23
C TYR A 136 1.44 0.94 18.51
N ILE A 137 0.74 -0.14 18.86
CA ILE A 137 1.05 -1.00 20.00
C ILE A 137 0.85 -2.47 19.58
N GLN A 138 1.93 -3.23 19.43
CA GLN A 138 1.90 -4.70 19.28
C GLN A 138 0.83 -5.23 18.29
N GLY A 139 0.75 -4.64 17.10
CA GLY A 139 -0.21 -5.04 16.06
C GLY A 139 -1.50 -4.21 16.04
N LEU A 140 -1.80 -3.46 17.10
CA LEU A 140 -2.91 -2.51 17.17
C LEU A 140 -2.48 -1.13 16.67
N PHE A 141 -3.22 -0.57 15.73
CA PHE A 141 -3.08 0.81 15.28
C PHE A 141 -4.30 1.62 15.72
N LEU A 142 -4.07 2.74 16.37
CA LEU A 142 -5.08 3.71 16.76
C LEU A 142 -4.93 4.93 15.84
N MET A 143 -6.00 5.25 15.12
CA MET A 143 -6.02 6.28 14.09
C MET A 143 -7.11 7.32 14.36
N VAL A 144 -6.99 8.46 13.71
CA VAL A 144 -8.02 9.50 13.71
C VAL A 144 -9.24 9.05 12.90
N ASP A 145 -10.42 9.54 13.27
CA ASP A 145 -11.69 9.30 12.56
C ASP A 145 -12.07 10.50 11.68
N ASP A 146 -11.13 10.92 10.85
CA ASP A 146 -11.33 11.96 9.84
C ASP A 146 -10.75 11.45 8.52
N LEU A 147 -11.57 11.42 7.47
CA LEU A 147 -11.20 10.80 6.20
C LEU A 147 -9.97 11.45 5.55
N ASP A 148 -9.86 12.77 5.60
CA ASP A 148 -8.79 13.49 4.91
C ASP A 148 -7.48 13.40 5.70
N LEU A 149 -7.55 13.51 7.04
CA LEU A 149 -6.40 13.22 7.90
C LEU A 149 -5.94 11.77 7.74
N LEU A 150 -6.88 10.83 7.65
CA LEU A 150 -6.59 9.41 7.50
C LEU A 150 -5.91 9.10 6.18
N LYS A 151 -6.36 9.67 5.05
CA LYS A 151 -5.70 9.51 3.75
C LYS A 151 -4.24 9.95 3.82
N LEU A 152 -3.97 11.08 4.45
CA LEU A 152 -2.63 11.64 4.58
C LEU A 152 -1.76 10.79 5.51
N CYS A 153 -2.32 10.31 6.61
CA CYS A 153 -1.67 9.34 7.49
C CYS A 153 -1.33 8.04 6.74
N PHE A 154 -2.25 7.51 5.94
CA PHE A 154 -2.03 6.29 5.20
C PHE A 154 -0.89 6.41 4.19
N VAL A 155 -0.95 7.45 3.36
CA VAL A 155 0.05 7.69 2.31
C VAL A 155 1.45 7.85 2.90
N ASN A 156 1.58 8.65 3.96
CA ASN A 156 2.89 9.05 4.46
C ASN A 156 3.47 8.15 5.55
N ILE A 157 2.62 7.42 6.28
CA ILE A 157 3.02 6.65 7.46
C ILE A 157 2.65 5.18 7.29
N MET A 158 1.37 4.89 7.09
CA MET A 158 0.87 3.51 7.18
C MET A 158 1.36 2.67 6.01
N ILE A 159 1.31 3.16 4.77
CA ILE A 159 1.78 2.43 3.60
C ILE A 159 3.26 2.04 3.75
N PRO A 160 4.21 2.98 4.03
CA PRO A 160 5.60 2.61 4.27
C PRO A 160 5.76 1.60 5.41
N PHE A 161 5.08 1.83 6.53
CA PHE A 161 5.20 0.99 7.72
C PHE A 161 4.66 -0.43 7.48
N LEU A 162 3.43 -0.54 6.98
CA LEU A 162 2.76 -1.80 6.70
C LEU A 162 3.44 -2.58 5.57
N SER A 163 4.02 -1.89 4.58
CA SER A 163 4.86 -2.51 3.54
C SER A 163 6.14 -3.09 4.13
N SER A 164 6.75 -2.42 5.11
CA SER A 164 7.91 -2.99 5.82
C SER A 164 7.54 -4.24 6.63
N LEU A 165 6.31 -4.28 7.16
CA LEU A 165 5.77 -5.41 7.91
C LEU A 165 5.32 -6.56 6.99
N ASN A 166 4.87 -6.26 5.77
CA ASN A 166 4.41 -7.22 4.78
C ASN A 166 5.41 -7.28 3.62
N LYS A 167 6.35 -8.23 3.66
CA LYS A 167 7.51 -8.34 2.75
C LYS A 167 7.19 -8.45 1.24
N LYS A 168 5.93 -8.35 0.82
CA LYS A 168 5.46 -8.56 -0.56
C LYS A 168 4.21 -7.71 -0.86
N PRO A 169 4.36 -6.45 -1.32
CA PRO A 169 3.22 -5.66 -1.81
C PRO A 169 2.56 -6.33 -3.02
N LYS A 170 1.26 -6.13 -3.24
CA LYS A 170 0.57 -6.51 -4.48
C LYS A 170 0.63 -5.35 -5.45
N LEU A 171 1.10 -5.62 -6.67
CA LEU A 171 1.07 -4.70 -7.80
C LEU A 171 -0.15 -5.06 -8.65
N LYS A 172 -0.89 -4.05 -9.11
CA LYS A 172 -2.09 -4.21 -9.94
C LYS A 172 -1.89 -3.52 -11.30
N ARG A 173 -2.35 -4.14 -12.37
CA ARG A 173 -2.46 -3.59 -13.72
C ARG A 173 -3.86 -3.84 -14.24
N ILE A 174 -4.42 -2.90 -14.99
CA ILE A 174 -5.70 -3.08 -15.68
C ILE A 174 -5.46 -2.89 -17.19
N LEU A 175 -5.86 -3.88 -17.97
CA LEU A 175 -5.86 -3.87 -19.43
C LEU A 175 -7.31 -3.79 -19.89
N THR A 176 -7.63 -2.86 -20.78
CA THR A 176 -8.96 -2.77 -21.40
C THR A 176 -8.87 -3.39 -22.79
N LEU A 177 -9.68 -4.41 -23.05
CA LEU A 177 -9.74 -5.17 -24.29
C LEU A 177 -11.04 -4.89 -25.05
N ASN A 178 -10.97 -4.84 -26.38
CA ASN A 178 -12.13 -4.85 -27.27
C ASN A 178 -12.69 -6.28 -27.31
N CYS A 179 -13.98 -6.47 -27.09
CA CYS A 179 -14.54 -7.80 -26.89
C CYS A 179 -15.04 -8.45 -28.19
N GLU A 180 -14.41 -9.55 -28.60
CA GLU A 180 -15.10 -10.70 -29.18
C GLU A 180 -15.15 -11.82 -28.13
N GLN A 181 -16.23 -12.60 -28.12
CA GLN A 181 -16.66 -13.50 -27.02
C GLN A 181 -15.65 -14.59 -26.60
N ASP A 182 -14.54 -14.77 -27.32
CA ASP A 182 -13.55 -15.84 -27.12
C ASP A 182 -12.22 -15.41 -26.50
N ILE A 183 -12.01 -14.11 -26.23
CA ILE A 183 -10.74 -13.58 -25.70
C ILE A 183 -10.38 -14.19 -24.33
N MET A 184 -11.37 -14.56 -23.52
CA MET A 184 -11.14 -15.21 -22.22
C MET A 184 -10.38 -16.54 -22.32
N GLN A 185 -10.52 -17.26 -23.44
CA GLN A 185 -9.83 -18.53 -23.67
C GLN A 185 -8.38 -18.34 -24.14
N ARG A 186 -8.06 -17.15 -24.68
CA ARG A 186 -6.74 -16.79 -25.22
C ARG A 186 -5.80 -16.20 -24.16
N ILE A 187 -6.30 -15.89 -22.96
CA ILE A 187 -5.48 -15.35 -21.86
C ILE A 187 -4.71 -16.51 -21.19
N PRO A 188 -3.38 -16.58 -21.35
CA PRO A 188 -2.59 -17.69 -20.82
C PRO A 188 -2.57 -17.64 -19.29
N ARG A 189 -2.74 -18.76 -18.58
CA ARG A 189 -2.58 -18.77 -17.12
C ARG A 189 -1.08 -18.72 -16.76
N LYS A 190 -0.71 -17.88 -15.81
CA LYS A 190 0.67 -17.78 -15.32
C LYS A 190 0.74 -17.90 -13.80
N GLU A 191 1.69 -18.69 -13.31
CA GLU A 191 1.94 -18.80 -11.88
C GLU A 191 2.33 -17.43 -11.31
N ASN A 192 1.79 -17.10 -10.13
CA ASN A 192 2.04 -15.85 -9.41
C ASN A 192 1.48 -14.58 -10.07
N VAL A 193 0.54 -14.71 -11.02
CA VAL A 193 -0.29 -13.60 -11.50
C VAL A 193 -1.76 -14.01 -11.37
N ASN A 194 -2.51 -13.25 -10.56
CA ASN A 194 -3.96 -13.38 -10.48
C ASN A 194 -4.59 -12.52 -11.57
N VAL A 195 -5.53 -13.11 -12.31
CA VAL A 195 -6.25 -12.44 -13.39
C VAL A 195 -7.73 -12.41 -13.03
N SER A 196 -8.35 -11.23 -13.06
CA SER A 196 -9.80 -11.06 -12.91
C SER A 196 -10.36 -10.22 -14.05
N TYR A 197 -11.63 -10.39 -14.37
CA TYR A 197 -12.27 -9.80 -15.54
C TYR A 197 -13.53 -9.05 -15.14
N ASN A 198 -13.78 -7.89 -15.73
CA ASN A 198 -15.02 -7.15 -15.59
C ASN A 198 -15.47 -6.59 -16.96
N VAL A 199 -16.74 -6.75 -17.32
CA VAL A 199 -17.28 -6.27 -18.60
C VAL A 199 -17.96 -4.91 -18.37
N ILE A 200 -17.54 -3.89 -19.11
CA ILE A 200 -18.09 -2.52 -19.03
C ILE A 200 -18.36 -2.04 -20.45
N ASP A 201 -19.61 -1.71 -20.77
CA ASP A 201 -20.01 -1.08 -22.04
C ASP A 201 -19.43 -1.74 -23.32
N ASN A 202 -19.45 -3.08 -23.36
CA ASN A 202 -18.86 -3.97 -24.40
C ASN A 202 -17.33 -4.16 -24.38
N ASP A 203 -16.60 -3.48 -23.49
CA ASP A 203 -15.17 -3.71 -23.28
C ASP A 203 -14.94 -4.68 -22.11
N VAL A 204 -13.85 -5.45 -22.16
CA VAL A 204 -13.41 -6.32 -21.06
C VAL A 204 -12.21 -5.71 -20.37
N ASN A 205 -12.39 -5.32 -19.11
CA ASN A 205 -11.28 -4.96 -18.23
C ASN A 205 -10.69 -6.20 -17.60
N VAL A 206 -9.46 -6.52 -18.01
CA VAL A 206 -8.63 -7.58 -17.44
C VAL A 206 -7.72 -6.96 -16.39
N THR A 207 -7.92 -7.32 -15.14
CA THR A 207 -7.07 -6.89 -14.02
C THR A 207 -6.05 -7.97 -13.71
N LEU A 208 -4.77 -7.60 -13.75
CA LEU A 208 -3.62 -8.43 -13.44
C LEU A 208 -3.06 -8.02 -12.08
N ILE A 209 -2.89 -8.97 -11.17
CA ILE A 209 -2.37 -8.71 -9.82
C ILE A 209 -1.20 -9.66 -9.55
N SER A 210 -0.03 -9.13 -9.22
CA SER A 210 1.15 -9.91 -8.84
C SER A 210 1.96 -9.21 -7.77
N SER A 211 2.66 -9.96 -6.92
CA SER A 211 3.57 -9.37 -5.92
C SER A 211 4.98 -9.06 -6.46
N ASN A 212 5.20 -9.25 -7.77
CA ASN A 212 6.51 -9.07 -8.41
C ASN A 212 6.35 -8.30 -9.73
N ILE A 213 6.99 -7.14 -9.82
CA ILE A 213 6.90 -6.25 -10.98
C ILE A 213 7.47 -6.89 -12.26
N SER A 214 8.55 -7.65 -12.14
CA SER A 214 9.17 -8.35 -13.27
C SER A 214 8.25 -9.45 -13.80
N THR A 215 7.57 -10.17 -12.90
CA THR A 215 6.57 -11.17 -13.28
C THR A 215 5.39 -10.52 -13.99
N LEU A 216 4.88 -9.41 -13.45
CA LEU A 216 3.75 -8.66 -14.01
C LEU A 216 4.09 -8.10 -15.40
N ARG A 217 5.28 -7.51 -15.56
CA ARG A 217 5.78 -7.00 -16.85
C ARG A 217 6.00 -8.10 -17.88
N SER A 218 6.62 -9.22 -17.48
CA SER A 218 6.82 -10.36 -18.38
C SER A 218 5.51 -10.98 -18.87
N TYR A 219 4.44 -10.83 -18.07
CA TYR A 219 3.12 -11.33 -18.41
C TYR A 219 2.34 -10.33 -19.26
N GLU A 220 2.50 -9.03 -19.02
CA GLU A 220 1.99 -7.97 -19.90
C GLU A 220 2.57 -8.12 -21.31
N GLU A 221 3.89 -8.31 -21.44
CA GLU A 221 4.56 -8.55 -22.73
C GLU A 221 4.07 -9.84 -23.43
N GLU A 222 3.68 -10.86 -22.66
CA GLU A 222 3.12 -12.11 -23.18
C GLU A 222 1.67 -11.92 -23.66
N LEU A 223 0.88 -11.13 -22.94
CA LEU A 223 -0.47 -10.75 -23.32
C LEU A 223 -0.47 -9.85 -24.55
N GLU A 224 0.43 -8.90 -24.65
CA GLU A 224 0.60 -8.05 -25.85
C GLU A 224 0.93 -8.88 -27.09
N LYS A 225 1.79 -9.90 -26.96
CA LYS A 225 2.07 -10.83 -28.07
C LYS A 225 0.86 -11.65 -28.48
N THR A 226 0.01 -12.01 -27.52
CA THR A 226 -1.13 -12.93 -27.74
C THR A 226 -2.39 -12.19 -28.18
N LEU A 227 -2.60 -10.97 -27.71
CA LEU A 227 -3.82 -10.18 -27.80
C LEU A 227 -3.59 -8.79 -28.40
N GLY A 228 -2.42 -8.49 -28.96
CA GLY A 228 -1.98 -7.13 -29.29
C GLY A 228 -2.94 -6.30 -30.16
N ASN A 229 -3.77 -6.93 -30.99
CA ASN A 229 -4.78 -6.23 -31.79
C ASN A 229 -6.10 -5.95 -31.02
N ASP A 230 -6.31 -6.66 -29.92
CA ASP A 230 -7.51 -6.64 -29.09
C ASP A 230 -7.36 -5.70 -27.88
N ILE A 231 -6.14 -5.26 -27.54
CA ILE A 231 -5.88 -4.31 -26.44
C ILE A 231 -6.19 -2.89 -26.89
N LEU A 232 -7.21 -2.27 -26.29
CA LEU A 232 -7.61 -0.90 -26.58
C LEU A 232 -6.77 0.11 -25.81
N LYS A 233 -6.56 -0.14 -24.50
CA LYS A 233 -5.91 0.80 -23.58
C LYS A 233 -5.25 0.07 -22.42
N HIS A 234 -4.10 0.60 -22.00
CA HIS A 234 -3.46 0.23 -20.73
C HIS A 234 -3.85 1.24 -19.66
N LYS A 235 -4.36 0.76 -18.54
CA LYS A 235 -4.57 1.57 -17.34
C LYS A 235 -3.80 0.96 -16.17
N LYS A 236 -2.75 1.65 -15.74
CA LYS A 236 -2.02 1.29 -14.53
C LYS A 236 -2.85 1.77 -13.34
N ASP A 237 -3.30 0.84 -12.51
CA ASP A 237 -4.20 1.14 -11.38
C ASP A 237 -3.48 0.76 -10.09
N GLY A 238 -3.28 1.75 -9.23
CA GLY A 238 -2.14 1.76 -8.32
C GLY A 238 -0.94 2.31 -9.08
N ASP A 239 -0.48 3.49 -8.66
CA ASP A 239 0.76 4.00 -9.21
C ASP A 239 1.82 2.91 -8.99
N ASP A 240 2.46 2.49 -10.08
CA ASP A 240 3.68 1.69 -10.00
C ASP A 240 4.55 2.31 -8.91
N LEU A 241 5.31 1.57 -8.10
CA LEU A 241 6.21 2.23 -7.13
C LEU A 241 7.06 3.32 -7.81
N GLY A 242 7.37 3.12 -9.10
CA GLY A 242 7.87 4.14 -10.00
C GLY A 242 6.92 5.32 -10.23
N ASP A 243 5.68 5.13 -10.65
CA ASP A 243 4.70 6.20 -10.87
C ASP A 243 4.26 6.91 -9.57
N LEU A 244 4.30 6.25 -8.41
CA LEU A 244 3.93 6.82 -7.10
C LEU A 244 5.07 7.72 -6.63
N VAL A 245 6.30 7.24 -6.76
CA VAL A 245 7.52 8.06 -6.60
C VAL A 245 7.53 9.19 -7.62
N TYR A 246 7.20 8.96 -8.89
CA TYR A 246 7.23 10.02 -9.92
C TYR A 246 6.09 11.05 -9.79
N LYS A 247 4.89 10.66 -9.32
CA LYS A 247 3.75 11.57 -9.08
C LYS A 247 3.83 12.29 -7.73
N GLN A 248 4.48 11.72 -6.72
CA GLN A 248 4.61 12.32 -5.39
C GLN A 248 5.74 13.34 -5.26
N ILE A 249 6.67 13.44 -6.23
CA ILE A 249 7.83 14.33 -6.09
C ILE A 249 7.48 15.77 -6.47
N ASN A 250 7.02 16.54 -5.47
CA ASN A 250 7.18 17.99 -5.43
C ASN A 250 8.62 18.43 -5.02
N TYR A 251 9.53 17.48 -4.76
CA TYR A 251 10.95 17.74 -4.45
C TYR A 251 11.84 17.58 -5.70
N SER A 252 12.04 18.65 -6.46
CA SER A 252 12.86 18.68 -7.70
C SER A 252 14.22 17.96 -7.60
N HIS A 253 14.80 17.90 -6.41
CA HIS A 253 16.10 17.29 -6.12
C HIS A 253 16.11 15.76 -6.27
N ILE A 254 15.08 15.05 -5.78
CA ILE A 254 15.04 13.57 -5.82
C ILE A 254 14.82 13.09 -7.25
N ARG A 255 13.92 13.75 -8.00
CA ARG A 255 13.70 13.48 -9.42
C ARG A 255 14.98 13.67 -10.23
N SER A 256 15.69 14.78 -9.99
CA SER A 256 16.98 15.05 -10.63
C SER A 256 18.02 13.97 -10.31
N SER A 257 18.10 13.51 -9.06
CA SER A 257 19.01 12.43 -8.67
C SER A 257 18.70 11.09 -9.33
N ILE A 258 17.41 10.75 -9.49
CA ILE A 258 16.98 9.52 -10.18
C ILE A 258 17.28 9.62 -11.69
N GLU A 259 16.99 10.76 -12.32
CA GLU A 259 17.25 11.00 -13.75
C GLU A 259 18.77 10.97 -14.05
N VAL A 260 19.59 11.58 -13.18
CA VAL A 260 21.06 11.53 -13.27
C VAL A 260 21.55 10.09 -13.09
N SER A 261 21.07 9.37 -12.08
CA SER A 261 21.48 7.97 -11.85
C SER A 261 21.09 7.06 -13.00
N SER A 262 19.88 7.24 -13.54
CA SER A 262 19.38 6.48 -14.70
C SER A 262 20.15 6.80 -15.98
N SER A 263 20.52 8.06 -16.22
CA SER A 263 21.30 8.45 -17.40
C SER A 263 22.75 7.93 -17.32
N VAL A 264 23.36 7.98 -16.13
CA VAL A 264 24.69 7.37 -15.89
C VAL A 264 24.64 5.86 -16.12
N LEU A 265 23.65 5.16 -15.57
CA LEU A 265 23.51 3.72 -15.78
C LEU A 265 23.32 3.37 -17.27
N LYS A 266 22.45 4.09 -18.00
CA LYS A 266 22.28 3.89 -19.44
C LYS A 266 23.58 4.08 -20.22
N ASN A 267 24.34 5.14 -19.91
CA ASN A 267 25.63 5.39 -20.54
C ASN A 267 26.66 4.30 -20.21
N VAL A 268 26.67 3.78 -18.97
CA VAL A 268 27.55 2.67 -18.59
C VAL A 268 27.19 1.41 -19.37
N PHE A 269 25.91 1.04 -19.44
CA PHE A 269 25.46 -0.13 -20.20
C PHE A 269 25.74 -0.02 -21.70
N GLN A 270 25.47 1.14 -22.32
CA GLN A 270 25.78 1.37 -23.73
C GLN A 270 27.29 1.29 -24.02
N ASN A 271 28.12 1.84 -23.15
CA ASN A 271 29.58 1.74 -23.29
C ASN A 271 30.08 0.30 -23.06
N MET A 272 29.46 -0.46 -22.15
CA MET A 272 29.77 -1.88 -21.96
C MET A 272 29.38 -2.71 -23.19
N ASP A 273 28.22 -2.47 -23.78
CA ASP A 273 27.78 -3.16 -25.00
C ASP A 273 28.66 -2.82 -26.21
N GLN A 274 29.06 -1.56 -26.36
CA GLN A 274 30.02 -1.17 -27.41
C GLN A 274 31.40 -1.80 -27.20
N LYS A 275 31.91 -1.83 -25.96
CA LYS A 275 33.18 -2.48 -25.62
C LYS A 275 33.13 -4.00 -25.80
N MET A 276 32.03 -4.65 -25.41
CA MET A 276 31.81 -6.08 -25.65
C MET A 276 31.72 -6.40 -27.13
N SER A 277 30.98 -5.60 -27.90
CA SER A 277 30.84 -5.78 -29.35
C SER A 277 32.18 -5.63 -30.07
N SER A 278 33.01 -4.65 -29.67
CA SER A 278 34.35 -4.45 -30.22
C SER A 278 35.33 -5.55 -29.81
N LEU A 279 35.26 -6.06 -28.57
CA LEU A 279 36.03 -7.22 -28.12
C LEU A 279 35.64 -8.48 -28.91
N VAL A 280 34.34 -8.73 -29.10
CA VAL A 280 33.85 -9.85 -29.92
C VAL A 280 34.33 -9.70 -31.36
N LEU A 281 34.25 -8.50 -31.96
CA LEU A 281 34.75 -8.25 -33.31
C LEU A 281 36.28 -8.46 -33.43
N MET A 282 37.03 -8.08 -32.40
CA MET A 282 38.47 -8.27 -32.32
C MET A 282 38.82 -9.76 -32.20
N VAL A 283 38.12 -10.50 -31.34
CA VAL A 283 38.27 -11.96 -31.20
C VAL A 283 37.92 -12.65 -32.50
N VAL A 284 36.83 -12.27 -33.17
CA VAL A 284 36.44 -12.81 -34.49
C VAL A 284 37.52 -12.55 -35.53
N LYS A 285 38.10 -11.34 -35.59
CA LYS A 285 39.21 -11.02 -36.52
C LYS A 285 40.48 -11.80 -36.21
N ILE A 286 40.83 -11.99 -34.94
CA ILE A 286 41.98 -12.81 -34.52
C ILE A 286 41.73 -14.25 -34.97
N VAL A 287 40.57 -14.83 -34.65
CA VAL A 287 40.22 -16.20 -35.05
C VAL A 287 40.27 -16.34 -36.57
N GLN A 288 39.70 -15.41 -37.35
CA GLN A 288 39.76 -15.43 -38.82
C GLN A 288 41.18 -15.40 -39.37
N SER A 289 42.09 -14.63 -38.76
CA SER A 289 43.50 -14.55 -39.17
C SER A 289 44.32 -15.83 -38.92
N TYR A 290 43.84 -16.73 -38.06
CA TYR A 290 44.47 -18.04 -37.83
C TYR A 290 43.95 -19.13 -38.78
N PHE A 291 42.86 -18.87 -39.52
CA PHE A 291 42.21 -19.82 -40.43
C PHE A 291 42.32 -19.40 -41.92
N THR A 292 43.14 -18.40 -42.24
CA THR A 292 43.57 -18.00 -43.60
C THR A 292 45.09 -18.06 -43.68
#